data_AF-A0A183HDY9-F1
#
_entry.id   AF-A0A183HDY9-F1
#
_cell.length_a   1.000
_cell.length_b   1.000
_cell.length_c   1.000
_cell.angle_alpha   90.00
_cell.angle_beta   90.00
_cell.angle_gamma   90.00
#
_symmetry.space_group_name_H-M   'P 1'
#
loop_
_entity.id
_entity.type
_entity.pdbx_description
1 polymer ?
#
loop_
_entity_poly.entity_id
_entity_poly.type
_entity_poly.pdbx_seq_one_letter_code
_entity_poly.pdbx_strand_id
1 'polypeptide(L)'
;TIVCGLCLAVGGTPKLLGRSELLADYIKYGSDEGSIKVFIRDSKLGKDRVLSTVLHRSGASNFFVDDEKVTQTKLRDVAESYNIQVDNPCTFLAQDKVKSFAEQKPSVLLKNTEKAVGKELIDLHNSIQDIRFNQSPLSRAKYLEDCLNSVQNELKTLVPLIENYRRRETMRERIQLLLRKQLYLEYLDAETIADEKAQYKRVKEKELKEMNKLLSVREETEKLLAVESVDESVNNTGFFY
;
A
#
# COMPACT_ATOMS: atom_id res chain seq x y z
N THR A 1 -13.00 19.38 -18.69
CA THR A 1 -13.57 19.22 -20.05
C THR A 1 -14.87 18.44 -19.95
N ILE A 2 -15.85 18.76 -20.78
CA ILE A 2 -17.23 18.22 -20.69
C ILE A 2 -17.24 16.68 -20.81
N VAL A 3 -16.49 16.12 -21.75
CA VAL A 3 -16.41 14.67 -22.01
C VAL A 3 -15.94 13.89 -20.78
N CYS A 4 -14.94 14.40 -20.04
CA CYS A 4 -14.47 13.79 -18.80
C CYS A 4 -15.55 13.81 -17.72
N GLY A 5 -16.27 14.93 -17.58
CA GLY A 5 -17.39 15.04 -16.66
C GLY A 5 -18.51 14.05 -16.98
N LEU A 6 -18.85 13.90 -18.26
CA LEU A 6 -19.87 12.94 -18.70
C LEU A 6 -19.50 11.51 -18.35
N CYS A 7 -18.25 11.10 -18.60
CA CYS A 7 -17.75 9.77 -18.25
C CYS A 7 -17.87 9.48 -16.75
N LEU A 8 -17.47 10.45 -15.91
CA LEU A 8 -17.54 10.31 -14.46
C LEU A 8 -19.00 10.28 -13.96
N ALA A 9 -19.89 11.05 -14.57
CA ALA A 9 -21.30 11.12 -14.19
C ALA A 9 -22.06 9.81 -14.40
N VAL A 10 -21.65 8.99 -15.36
CA VAL A 10 -22.25 7.67 -15.63
C VAL A 10 -21.49 6.51 -14.97
N GLY A 11 -20.54 6.83 -14.07
CA GLY A 11 -19.79 5.82 -13.29
C GLY A 11 -18.54 5.27 -13.97
N GLY A 12 -18.03 5.93 -15.01
CA GLY A 12 -16.77 5.58 -15.66
C GLY A 12 -15.54 5.79 -14.78
N THR A 13 -14.44 5.10 -15.09
CA THR A 13 -13.20 5.20 -14.33
C THR A 13 -12.20 6.18 -14.98
N PRO A 14 -11.36 6.89 -14.20
CA PRO A 14 -10.35 7.82 -14.74
C PRO A 14 -9.37 7.19 -15.73
N LYS A 15 -9.11 5.89 -15.59
CA LYS A 15 -8.24 5.13 -16.51
C LYS A 15 -8.74 5.14 -17.96
N LEU A 16 -10.07 5.21 -18.15
CA LEU A 16 -10.69 5.31 -19.48
C LEU A 16 -10.40 6.66 -20.14
N LEU A 17 -10.18 7.71 -19.35
CA LEU A 17 -9.95 9.06 -19.86
C LEU A 17 -8.53 9.27 -20.37
N GLY A 18 -7.55 8.50 -19.88
CA GLY A 18 -6.16 8.56 -20.34
C GLY A 18 -5.38 9.81 -19.93
N ARG A 19 -5.95 10.66 -19.06
CA ARG A 19 -5.38 11.96 -18.67
C ARG A 19 -4.74 11.96 -17.29
N SER A 20 -5.46 11.49 -16.28
CA SER A 20 -4.96 11.25 -14.93
C SER A 20 -5.68 10.05 -14.32
N GLU A 21 -4.97 9.29 -13.49
CA GLU A 21 -5.50 8.18 -12.72
C GLU A 21 -6.22 8.63 -11.44
N LEU A 22 -5.95 9.85 -10.96
CA LEU A 22 -6.49 10.38 -9.72
C LEU A 22 -7.77 11.18 -9.98
N LEU A 23 -8.84 10.86 -9.25
CA LEU A 23 -10.10 11.60 -9.30
C LEU A 23 -9.94 13.06 -8.85
N ALA A 24 -9.00 13.33 -7.95
CA ALA A 24 -8.72 14.67 -7.42
C ALA A 24 -8.28 15.66 -8.51
N ASP A 25 -7.61 15.18 -9.56
CA ASP A 25 -7.11 16.03 -10.66
C ASP A 25 -8.23 16.55 -11.57
N TYR A 26 -9.44 15.99 -11.45
CA TYR A 26 -10.62 16.45 -12.17
C TYR A 26 -11.42 17.51 -11.39
N ILE A 27 -11.03 17.81 -10.14
CA ILE A 27 -11.61 18.86 -9.32
C ILE A 27 -10.88 20.18 -9.58
N LYS A 28 -11.63 21.29 -9.61
CA LYS A 28 -11.05 22.63 -9.79
C LYS A 28 -10.00 22.91 -8.70
N TYR A 29 -8.87 23.51 -9.09
CA TYR A 29 -7.84 23.94 -8.14
C TYR A 29 -8.43 24.89 -7.08
N GLY A 30 -8.08 24.65 -5.81
CA GLY A 30 -8.60 25.42 -4.67
C GLY A 30 -9.98 24.99 -4.18
N SER A 31 -10.56 23.90 -4.72
CA SER A 31 -11.80 23.30 -4.24
C SER A 31 -11.56 21.91 -3.68
N ASP A 32 -12.28 21.57 -2.61
CA ASP A 32 -12.19 20.28 -1.91
C ASP A 32 -13.15 19.23 -2.49
N GLU A 33 -14.22 19.67 -3.14
CA GLU A 33 -15.21 18.81 -3.77
C GLU A 33 -15.62 19.32 -5.16
N GLY A 34 -16.10 18.40 -5.99
CA GLY A 34 -16.69 18.70 -7.30
C GLY A 34 -17.90 17.80 -7.55
N SER A 35 -18.99 18.35 -8.07
CA SER A 35 -20.20 17.60 -8.38
C SER A 35 -20.54 17.69 -9.86
N ILE A 36 -21.07 16.59 -10.39
CA ILE A 36 -21.50 16.47 -11.78
C ILE A 36 -22.89 15.85 -11.78
N LYS A 37 -23.85 16.49 -12.45
CA LYS A 37 -25.20 15.97 -12.66
C LYS A 37 -25.50 15.91 -14.15
N VAL A 38 -26.06 14.80 -14.61
CA VAL A 38 -26.50 14.56 -15.98
C VAL A 38 -27.97 14.19 -15.96
N PHE A 39 -28.74 14.88 -16.81
CA PHE A 39 -30.16 14.64 -16.99
C PHE A 39 -30.34 13.86 -18.29
N ILE A 40 -30.93 12.67 -18.20
CA ILE A 40 -31.22 11.80 -19.34
C ILE A 40 -32.73 11.85 -19.56
N ARG A 41 -33.14 12.27 -20.76
CA ARG A 41 -34.55 12.23 -21.13
C ARG A 41 -34.98 10.80 -21.42
N ASP A 42 -35.91 10.30 -20.63
CA ASP A 42 -36.46 8.96 -20.79
C ASP A 42 -37.91 9.04 -21.30
N SER A 43 -38.08 8.77 -22.60
CA SER A 43 -39.40 8.76 -23.24
C SER A 43 -40.34 7.67 -22.69
N LYS A 44 -39.82 6.65 -22.00
CA LYS A 44 -40.63 5.55 -21.44
C LYS A 44 -41.12 5.85 -20.02
N LEU A 45 -40.31 6.56 -19.22
CA LEU A 45 -40.65 6.89 -17.83
C LEU A 45 -41.54 8.14 -17.71
N GLY A 46 -41.58 8.98 -18.75
CA GLY A 46 -42.29 10.28 -18.71
C GLY A 46 -41.65 11.30 -17.77
N LYS A 47 -40.46 11.02 -17.24
CA LYS A 47 -39.63 11.91 -16.41
C LYS A 47 -38.16 11.76 -16.81
N ASP A 48 -37.40 12.85 -16.67
CA ASP A 48 -35.96 12.84 -16.90
C ASP A 48 -35.26 12.11 -15.73
N ARG A 49 -34.39 11.15 -16.06
CA ARG A 49 -33.56 10.42 -15.10
C ARG A 49 -32.35 11.27 -14.73
N VAL A 50 -32.00 11.33 -13.45
CA VAL A 50 -30.84 12.12 -12.98
C VAL A 50 -29.73 11.20 -12.52
N LEU A 51 -28.57 11.26 -13.19
CA LEU A 51 -27.35 10.60 -12.75
C LEU A 51 -26.41 11.65 -12.16
N SER A 52 -25.91 11.44 -10.95
CA SER A 52 -24.96 12.37 -10.37
C SER A 52 -23.82 11.71 -9.61
N THR A 53 -22.68 12.38 -9.63
CA THR A 53 -21.46 11.93 -8.96
C THR A 53 -20.83 13.12 -8.24
N VAL A 54 -20.47 12.90 -6.98
CA VAL A 54 -19.75 13.87 -6.15
C VAL A 54 -18.37 13.32 -5.87
N LEU A 55 -17.36 14.06 -6.29
CA LEU A 55 -15.94 13.76 -6.16
C LEU A 55 -15.36 14.54 -4.99
N HIS A 56 -14.60 13.85 -4.14
CA HIS A 56 -13.87 14.46 -3.02
C HIS A 56 -12.38 14.43 -3.29
N ARG A 57 -11.67 15.49 -2.89
CA ARG A 57 -10.21 15.58 -3.03
C ARG A 57 -9.45 14.53 -2.20
N SER A 58 -10.10 13.98 -1.17
CA SER A 58 -9.62 12.82 -0.41
C SER A 58 -9.56 11.51 -1.21
N GLY A 59 -10.12 11.49 -2.43
CA GLY A 59 -10.18 10.31 -3.31
C GLY A 59 -11.49 9.53 -3.21
N ALA A 60 -12.40 9.90 -2.32
CA ALA A 60 -13.72 9.29 -2.22
C ALA A 60 -14.69 9.83 -3.29
N SER A 61 -15.60 8.98 -3.77
CA SER A 61 -16.65 9.36 -4.72
C SER A 61 -18.01 8.83 -4.26
N ASN A 62 -19.01 9.69 -4.22
CA ASN A 62 -20.41 9.32 -3.95
C ASN A 62 -21.20 9.37 -5.25
N PHE A 63 -22.00 8.33 -5.50
CA PHE A 63 -22.82 8.19 -6.70
C PHE A 63 -24.30 8.27 -6.32
N PHE A 64 -25.11 8.89 -7.16
CA PHE A 64 -26.55 9.01 -6.95
C PHE A 64 -27.33 8.80 -8.25
N VAL A 65 -28.49 8.16 -8.12
CA VAL A 65 -29.49 7.99 -9.18
C VAL A 65 -30.79 8.56 -8.65
N ASP A 66 -31.38 9.54 -9.34
CA ASP A 66 -32.60 10.25 -8.91
C ASP A 66 -32.51 10.76 -7.45
N ASP A 67 -31.35 11.35 -7.12
CA ASP A 67 -30.98 11.84 -5.79
C ASP A 67 -30.87 10.78 -4.67
N GLU A 68 -31.02 9.48 -4.98
CA GLU A 68 -30.73 8.38 -4.06
C GLU A 68 -29.28 7.92 -4.15
N LYS A 69 -28.62 7.73 -3.00
CA LYS A 69 -27.22 7.29 -2.95
C LYS A 69 -27.11 5.81 -3.36
N VAL A 70 -26.29 5.53 -4.37
CA VAL A 70 -26.07 4.19 -4.90
C VAL A 70 -24.59 3.82 -4.97
N THR A 71 -24.30 2.55 -5.23
CA THR A 71 -22.94 2.10 -5.57
C THR A 71 -22.60 2.43 -7.02
N GLN A 72 -21.30 2.49 -7.33
CA GLN A 72 -20.82 2.70 -8.70
C GLN A 72 -21.36 1.65 -9.67
N THR A 73 -21.44 0.39 -9.23
CA THR A 73 -22.01 -0.72 -10.02
C THR A 73 -23.45 -0.46 -10.41
N LYS A 74 -24.31 -0.09 -9.46
CA LYS A 74 -25.71 0.23 -9.76
C LYS A 74 -25.85 1.42 -10.71
N LEU A 75 -25.05 2.46 -10.53
CA LEU A 75 -25.03 3.61 -11.44
C LEU A 75 -24.69 3.17 -12.88
N ARG A 76 -23.68 2.31 -13.01
CA ARG A 76 -23.24 1.75 -14.28
C ARG A 76 -24.29 0.84 -14.91
N ASP A 77 -24.97 0.01 -14.12
CA ASP A 77 -26.08 -0.84 -14.60
C ASP A 77 -27.22 0.00 -15.17
N VAL A 78 -27.54 1.13 -14.52
CA VAL A 78 -28.54 2.08 -15.03
C VAL A 78 -28.07 2.72 -16.33
N ALA A 79 -26.81 3.15 -16.42
CA ALA A 79 -26.26 3.68 -17.68
C ALA A 79 -26.29 2.63 -18.81
N GLU A 80 -25.97 1.37 -18.50
CA GLU A 80 -26.02 0.26 -19.45
C GLU A 80 -27.44 -0.03 -19.93
N SER A 81 -28.47 0.18 -19.09
CA SER A 81 -29.88 0.05 -19.49
C SER A 81 -30.29 1.02 -20.61
N TYR A 82 -29.62 2.18 -20.70
CA TYR A 82 -29.75 3.16 -21.79
C TYR A 82 -28.78 2.91 -22.96
N ASN A 83 -28.12 1.75 -22.98
CA ASN A 83 -27.06 1.40 -23.93
C ASN A 83 -25.87 2.40 -23.92
N ILE A 84 -25.63 3.08 -22.79
CA ILE A 84 -24.49 4.00 -22.63
C ILE A 84 -23.29 3.18 -22.15
N GLN A 85 -22.39 2.87 -23.07
CA GLN A 85 -21.18 2.10 -22.79
C GLN A 85 -19.97 3.04 -22.73
N VAL A 86 -19.49 3.37 -21.53
CA VAL A 86 -18.29 4.23 -21.38
C VAL A 86 -16.97 3.48 -21.54
N ASP A 87 -16.99 2.17 -21.41
CA ASP A 87 -15.80 1.32 -21.55
C ASP A 87 -15.46 1.03 -23.01
N ASN A 88 -16.39 1.29 -23.94
CA ASN A 88 -16.24 0.99 -25.35
C ASN A 88 -15.81 2.25 -26.13
N PRO A 89 -14.59 2.28 -26.70
CA PRO A 89 -14.10 3.43 -27.46
C PRO A 89 -14.96 3.82 -28.67
N CYS A 90 -15.74 2.87 -29.22
CA CYS A 90 -16.63 3.13 -30.35
C CYS A 90 -17.86 3.97 -29.96
N THR A 91 -18.32 3.90 -28.71
CA THR A 91 -19.45 4.67 -28.19
C THR A 91 -19.00 5.90 -27.40
N PHE A 92 -17.85 5.82 -26.73
CA PHE A 92 -17.27 6.91 -25.95
C PHE A 92 -15.76 6.98 -26.19
N LEU A 93 -15.31 8.03 -26.88
CA LEU A 93 -13.89 8.25 -27.14
C LEU A 93 -13.37 9.44 -26.34
N ALA A 94 -12.50 9.18 -25.37
CA ALA A 94 -11.75 10.23 -24.70
C ALA A 94 -10.70 10.83 -25.66
N GLN A 95 -10.50 12.14 -25.59
CA GLN A 95 -9.57 12.87 -26.46
C GLN A 95 -8.14 12.29 -26.42
N ASP A 96 -7.67 11.88 -25.23
CA ASP A 96 -6.33 11.32 -25.04
C ASP A 96 -6.24 9.82 -25.45
N LYS A 97 -7.36 9.15 -25.72
CA LYS A 97 -7.42 7.73 -26.15
C LYS A 97 -7.55 7.54 -27.65
N VAL A 98 -7.63 8.60 -28.45
CA VAL A 98 -7.80 8.53 -29.91
C VAL A 98 -6.67 7.73 -30.58
N LYS A 99 -5.42 7.93 -30.14
CA LYS A 99 -4.26 7.18 -30.68
C LYS A 99 -4.38 5.68 -30.39
N SER A 100 -4.71 5.32 -29.15
CA SER A 100 -4.85 3.91 -28.75
C SER A 100 -6.00 3.20 -29.47
N PHE A 101 -7.02 3.94 -29.88
CA PHE A 101 -8.11 3.42 -30.70
C PHE A 101 -7.66 3.10 -32.13
N ALA A 102 -6.87 3.99 -32.76
CA ALA A 102 -6.33 3.78 -34.10
C ALA A 102 -5.33 2.59 -34.18
N GLU A 103 -4.64 2.29 -33.08
CA GLU A 103 -3.71 1.15 -32.98
C GLU A 103 -4.43 -0.20 -32.74
N GLN A 104 -5.74 -0.22 -32.51
CA GLN A 104 -6.47 -1.47 -32.27
C GLN A 104 -6.51 -2.36 -33.52
N LYS A 105 -6.38 -3.68 -33.30
CA LYS A 105 -6.51 -4.67 -34.38
C LYS A 105 -7.95 -4.66 -34.93
N PRO A 106 -8.15 -4.89 -36.24
CA PRO A 106 -9.48 -4.93 -36.86
C PRO A 106 -10.47 -5.89 -36.18
N SER A 107 -9.99 -7.03 -35.67
CA SER A 107 -10.82 -8.00 -34.94
C SER A 107 -11.36 -7.45 -33.61
N VAL A 108 -10.61 -6.58 -32.93
CA VAL A 108 -11.04 -5.93 -31.70
C VAL A 108 -12.05 -4.82 -32.01
N LEU A 109 -11.80 -4.05 -33.08
CA LEU A 109 -12.72 -3.03 -33.56
C LEU A 109 -14.08 -3.62 -33.94
N LEU A 110 -14.10 -4.78 -34.61
CA LEU A 110 -15.34 -5.49 -34.91
C LEU A 110 -16.11 -5.83 -33.63
N LYS A 111 -15.47 -6.47 -32.65
CA LYS A 111 -16.11 -6.82 -31.36
C LYS A 111 -16.64 -5.60 -30.62
N ASN A 112 -15.91 -4.50 -30.64
CA ASN A 112 -16.34 -3.24 -30.01
C ASN A 112 -17.53 -2.61 -30.76
N THR A 113 -17.55 -2.73 -32.09
CA THR A 113 -18.67 -2.27 -32.93
C THR A 113 -19.92 -3.12 -32.68
N GLU A 114 -19.78 -4.44 -32.62
CA GLU A 114 -20.89 -5.35 -32.33
C GLU A 114 -21.49 -5.06 -30.95
N LYS A 115 -20.64 -4.83 -29.95
CA LYS A 115 -21.07 -4.39 -28.61
C LYS A 115 -21.82 -3.07 -28.61
N ALA A 116 -21.38 -2.10 -29.42
CA ALA A 116 -22.03 -0.79 -29.50
C ALA A 116 -23.45 -0.87 -30.09
N VAL A 117 -23.63 -1.74 -31.10
CA VAL A 117 -24.91 -1.93 -31.77
C VAL A 117 -25.91 -2.66 -30.87
N GLY A 118 -25.49 -3.75 -30.22
CA GLY A 118 -26.34 -4.46 -29.27
C GLY A 118 -26.01 -5.95 -29.10
N LYS A 119 -26.65 -6.57 -28.12
CA LYS A 119 -26.40 -7.99 -27.73
C LYS A 119 -26.74 -8.98 -28.84
N GLU A 120 -27.79 -8.71 -29.63
CA GLU A 120 -28.24 -9.60 -30.71
C GLU A 120 -27.14 -9.91 -31.73
N LEU A 121 -26.33 -8.91 -32.10
CA LEU A 121 -25.25 -9.09 -33.07
C LEU A 121 -24.08 -9.89 -32.49
N ILE A 122 -23.82 -9.74 -31.18
CA ILE A 122 -22.83 -10.53 -30.45
C ILE A 122 -23.27 -12.00 -30.42
N ASP A 123 -24.55 -12.25 -30.11
CA ASP A 123 -25.10 -13.61 -30.04
C ASP A 123 -25.05 -14.29 -31.41
N LEU A 124 -25.38 -13.55 -32.47
CA LEU A 124 -25.22 -14.03 -33.85
C LEU A 124 -23.76 -14.34 -34.17
N HIS A 125 -22.83 -13.45 -33.85
CA HIS A 125 -21.40 -13.66 -34.06
C HIS A 125 -20.91 -14.93 -33.35
N ASN A 126 -21.29 -15.11 -32.08
CA ASN A 126 -20.96 -16.31 -31.31
C ASN A 126 -21.57 -17.57 -31.94
N SER A 127 -22.81 -17.51 -32.40
CA SER A 127 -23.47 -18.64 -33.06
C SER A 127 -22.75 -19.07 -34.34
N ILE A 128 -22.28 -18.11 -35.15
CA ILE A 128 -21.50 -18.37 -36.37
C ILE A 128 -20.16 -18.99 -36.00
N GLN A 129 -19.51 -18.47 -34.95
CA GLN A 129 -18.26 -19.02 -34.44
C GLN A 129 -18.45 -20.46 -33.97
N ASP A 130 -19.52 -20.76 -33.24
CA ASP A 130 -19.85 -22.10 -32.76
C ASP A 130 -20.15 -23.07 -33.91
N ILE A 131 -20.92 -22.64 -34.91
CA ILE A 131 -21.20 -23.44 -36.11
C ILE A 131 -19.89 -23.75 -36.85
N ARG A 132 -19.04 -22.75 -37.09
CA ARG A 132 -17.74 -22.95 -37.74
C ARG A 132 -16.84 -23.87 -36.93
N PHE A 133 -16.87 -23.76 -35.61
CA PHE A 133 -16.10 -24.60 -34.69
C PHE A 133 -16.58 -26.06 -34.70
N ASN A 134 -17.89 -26.28 -34.79
CA ASN A 134 -18.50 -27.60 -34.80
C ASN A 134 -18.46 -28.29 -36.18
N GLN A 135 -18.42 -27.54 -37.28
CA GLN A 135 -18.40 -28.09 -38.64
C GLN A 135 -17.04 -28.67 -39.06
N SER A 136 -15.94 -28.33 -38.39
CA SER A 136 -14.61 -28.84 -38.75
C SER A 136 -13.86 -29.37 -37.52
N PRO A 137 -13.93 -30.69 -37.23
CA PRO A 137 -13.18 -31.29 -36.12
C PRO A 137 -11.67 -31.06 -36.25
N LEU A 138 -11.15 -30.93 -37.48
CA LEU A 138 -9.75 -30.61 -37.75
C LEU A 138 -9.40 -29.17 -37.35
N SER A 139 -10.27 -28.20 -37.64
CA SER A 139 -10.08 -26.80 -37.24
C SER A 139 -10.16 -26.64 -35.72
N ARG A 140 -11.06 -27.40 -35.07
CA ARG A 140 -11.16 -27.50 -33.62
C ARG A 140 -9.89 -28.07 -32.98
N ALA A 141 -9.34 -29.15 -33.53
CA ALA A 141 -8.10 -29.74 -33.04
C ALA A 141 -6.93 -28.74 -33.12
N LYS A 142 -6.76 -28.07 -34.26
CA LYS A 142 -5.73 -27.03 -34.44
C LYS A 142 -5.90 -25.85 -33.48
N TYR A 143 -7.13 -25.35 -33.32
CA TYR A 143 -7.40 -24.27 -32.37
C TYR A 143 -7.08 -24.66 -30.92
N LEU A 144 -7.44 -25.89 -30.52
CA LEU A 144 -7.13 -26.40 -29.19
C LEU A 144 -5.62 -26.59 -28.99
N GLU A 145 -4.92 -27.05 -30.03
CA GLU A 145 -3.45 -27.17 -30.02
C GLU A 145 -2.78 -25.79 -29.91
N ASP A 146 -3.24 -24.79 -30.64
CA ASP A 146 -2.75 -23.41 -30.54
C ASP A 146 -3.03 -22.80 -29.16
N CYS A 147 -4.22 -23.01 -28.61
CA CYS A 147 -4.56 -22.61 -27.24
C CYS A 147 -3.66 -23.29 -26.21
N LEU A 148 -3.45 -24.61 -26.32
CA LEU A 148 -2.56 -25.35 -25.42
C LEU A 148 -1.13 -24.83 -25.52
N ASN A 149 -0.63 -24.59 -26.72
CA ASN A 149 0.70 -24.03 -26.94
C ASN A 149 0.83 -22.63 -26.32
N SER A 150 -0.18 -21.77 -26.45
CA SER A 150 -0.21 -20.45 -25.81
C SER A 150 -0.13 -20.56 -24.29
N VAL A 151 -1.02 -21.36 -23.68
CA VAL A 151 -1.06 -21.54 -22.21
C VAL A 151 0.24 -22.17 -21.71
N GLN A 152 0.78 -23.14 -22.44
CA GLN A 152 2.03 -23.79 -22.06
C GLN A 152 3.23 -22.82 -22.14
N ASN A 153 3.24 -21.91 -23.11
CA ASN A 153 4.25 -20.86 -23.19
C ASN A 153 4.12 -19.85 -22.04
N GLU A 154 2.90 -19.45 -21.67
CA GLU A 154 2.67 -18.60 -20.49
C GLU A 154 3.16 -19.30 -19.21
N LEU A 155 2.83 -20.59 -19.02
CA LEU A 155 3.30 -21.37 -17.88
C LEU A 155 4.82 -21.47 -17.81
N LYS A 156 5.49 -21.68 -18.95
CA LYS A 156 6.97 -21.69 -19.03
C LYS A 156 7.59 -20.38 -18.53
N THR A 157 6.89 -19.25 -18.71
CA THR A 157 7.37 -17.95 -18.21
C THR A 157 7.01 -17.70 -16.74
N LEU A 158 5.82 -18.11 -16.29
CA LEU A 158 5.31 -17.82 -14.95
C LEU A 158 5.92 -18.72 -13.87
N VAL A 159 6.11 -20.01 -14.15
CA VAL A 159 6.70 -20.97 -13.19
C VAL A 159 8.05 -20.50 -12.64
N PRO A 160 9.06 -20.15 -13.45
CA PRO A 160 10.34 -19.69 -12.91
C PRO A 160 10.21 -18.36 -12.15
N LEU A 161 9.26 -17.50 -12.52
CA LEU A 161 9.00 -16.26 -11.80
C LEU A 161 8.49 -16.52 -10.38
N ILE A 162 7.57 -17.48 -10.22
CA ILE A 162 7.01 -17.89 -8.94
C ILE A 162 8.08 -18.58 -8.08
N GLU A 163 8.91 -19.43 -8.66
CA GLU A 163 10.02 -20.07 -7.94
C GLU A 163 11.03 -19.04 -7.43
N ASN A 164 11.41 -18.08 -8.27
CA ASN A 164 12.27 -16.97 -7.89
C ASN A 164 11.64 -16.12 -6.77
N TYR A 165 10.33 -15.87 -6.84
CA TYR A 165 9.60 -15.17 -5.78
C TYR A 165 9.66 -15.94 -4.45
N ARG A 166 9.33 -17.23 -4.46
CA ARG A 166 9.39 -18.09 -3.27
C ARG A 166 10.80 -18.14 -2.66
N ARG A 167 11.83 -18.25 -3.50
CA ARG A 167 13.24 -18.22 -3.07
C ARG A 167 13.62 -16.88 -2.43
N ARG A 168 13.12 -15.76 -2.95
CA ARG A 168 13.34 -14.44 -2.34
C ARG A 168 12.66 -14.34 -0.97
N GLU A 169 11.47 -14.89 -0.84
CA GLU A 169 10.71 -14.82 0.41
C GLU A 169 11.37 -15.63 1.53
N THR A 170 11.81 -16.86 1.25
CA THR A 170 12.56 -17.67 2.23
C THR A 170 13.87 -17.01 2.66
N MET A 171 14.56 -16.34 1.73
CA MET A 171 15.77 -15.56 2.06
C MET A 171 15.43 -14.36 2.94
N ARG A 172 14.32 -13.65 2.69
CA ARG A 172 13.87 -12.54 3.55
C ARG A 172 13.55 -13.00 4.96
N GLU A 173 12.82 -14.10 5.10
CA GLU A 173 12.52 -14.70 6.41
C GLU A 173 13.81 -15.07 7.15
N ARG A 174 14.78 -15.65 6.44
CA ARG A 174 16.08 -15.99 7.01
C ARG A 174 16.85 -14.75 7.47
N ILE A 175 16.85 -13.68 6.67
CA ILE A 175 17.49 -12.41 7.03
C ILE A 175 16.83 -11.83 8.29
N GLN A 176 15.51 -11.79 8.36
CA GLN A 176 14.80 -11.30 9.55
C GLN A 176 15.15 -12.11 10.80
N LEU A 177 15.23 -13.44 10.70
CA LEU A 177 15.65 -14.30 11.80
C LEU A 177 17.09 -14.01 12.25
N LEU A 178 18.01 -13.82 11.29
CA LEU A 178 19.40 -13.51 11.60
C LEU A 178 19.55 -12.13 12.26
N LEU A 179 18.82 -11.12 11.79
CA LEU A 179 18.81 -9.78 12.42
C LEU A 179 18.32 -9.85 13.87
N ARG A 180 17.27 -10.62 14.15
CA ARG A 180 16.79 -10.83 15.54
C ARG A 180 17.83 -11.53 16.40
N LYS A 181 18.51 -12.54 15.87
CA LYS A 181 19.59 -13.24 16.59
C LYS A 181 20.78 -12.34 16.85
N GLN A 182 21.17 -11.51 15.88
CA GLN A 182 22.24 -10.53 16.06
C GLN A 182 21.90 -9.57 17.20
N LEU A 183 20.70 -8.97 17.19
CA LEU A 183 20.26 -8.07 18.25
C LEU A 183 20.24 -8.74 19.64
N TYR A 184 19.87 -10.03 19.70
CA TYR A 184 19.90 -10.79 20.94
C TYR A 184 21.33 -11.04 21.46
N LEU A 185 22.28 -11.32 20.56
CA LEU A 185 23.69 -11.44 20.95
C LEU A 185 24.25 -10.11 21.45
N GLU A 186 23.96 -9.00 20.76
CA GLU A 186 24.34 -7.65 21.20
C GLU A 186 23.76 -7.31 22.59
N TYR A 187 22.53 -7.75 22.88
CA TYR A 187 21.94 -7.61 24.22
C TYR A 187 22.69 -8.43 25.27
N LEU A 188 23.02 -9.70 24.99
CA LEU A 188 23.78 -10.55 25.92
C LEU A 188 25.18 -10.01 26.20
N ASP A 189 25.87 -9.52 25.18
CA ASP A 189 27.18 -8.87 25.33
C ASP A 189 27.06 -7.61 26.20
N ALA A 190 26.00 -6.80 26.01
CA ALA A 190 25.76 -5.64 26.85
C ALA A 190 25.41 -6.01 28.32
N GLU A 191 24.66 -7.09 28.52
CA GLU A 191 24.28 -7.61 29.85
C GLU A 191 25.51 -8.10 30.63
N THR A 192 26.40 -8.87 29.97
CA THR A 192 27.66 -9.31 30.59
C THR A 192 28.56 -8.14 30.98
N ILE A 193 28.70 -7.13 30.12
CA ILE A 193 29.46 -5.91 30.43
C ILE A 193 28.83 -5.13 31.60
N ALA A 194 27.49 -5.09 31.67
CA ALA A 194 26.78 -4.43 32.75
C ALA A 194 26.99 -5.15 34.09
N ASP A 195 26.96 -6.49 34.08
CA ASP A 195 27.23 -7.32 35.26
C ASP A 195 28.67 -7.16 35.74
N GLU A 196 29.66 -7.19 34.84
CA GLU A 196 31.07 -6.94 35.16
C GLU A 196 31.26 -5.54 35.78
N LYS A 197 30.65 -4.51 35.20
CA LYS A 197 30.67 -3.14 35.76
C LYS A 197 30.01 -3.08 37.14
N ALA A 198 28.89 -3.77 37.35
CA ALA A 198 28.20 -3.81 38.63
C ALA A 198 29.05 -4.50 39.71
N GLN A 199 29.72 -5.60 39.36
CA GLN A 199 30.66 -6.28 40.25
C GLN A 199 31.85 -5.38 40.59
N TYR A 200 32.47 -4.75 39.59
CA TYR A 200 33.58 -3.83 39.80
C TYR A 200 33.20 -2.65 40.71
N LYS A 201 32.01 -2.07 40.49
CA LYS A 201 31.47 -0.99 41.34
C LYS A 201 31.26 -1.44 42.78
N ARG A 202 30.73 -2.65 43.00
CA ARG A 202 30.57 -3.23 44.36
C ARG A 202 31.91 -3.44 45.06
N VAL A 203 32.95 -3.88 44.34
CA VAL A 203 34.30 -4.03 44.91
C VAL A 203 34.87 -2.67 45.29
N LYS A 204 34.83 -1.68 44.37
CA LYS A 204 35.29 -0.32 44.67
C LYS A 204 34.54 0.35 45.82
N GLU A 205 33.23 0.15 45.93
CA GLU A 205 32.45 0.69 47.06
C GLU A 205 32.85 0.06 48.40
N LYS A 206 33.25 -1.22 48.41
CA LYS A 206 33.79 -1.88 49.61
C LYS A 206 35.16 -1.31 49.96
N GLU A 207 36.06 -1.20 48.99
CA GLU A 207 37.40 -0.60 49.18
C GLU A 207 37.30 0.84 49.67
N LEU A 208 36.38 1.64 49.12
CA LEU A 208 36.15 3.03 49.55
C LEU A 208 35.63 3.08 51.00
N LYS A 209 34.74 2.16 51.38
CA LYS A 209 34.25 2.05 52.77
C LYS A 209 35.36 1.63 53.72
N GLU A 210 36.25 0.74 53.32
CA GLU A 210 37.39 0.31 54.11
C GLU A 210 38.43 1.44 54.27
N MET A 211 38.74 2.14 53.19
CA MET A 211 39.60 3.34 53.23
C MET A 211 39.01 4.46 54.10
N ASN A 212 37.71 4.71 54.02
CA ASN A 212 37.04 5.70 54.87
C ASN A 212 37.06 5.30 56.35
N LYS A 213 36.93 4.00 56.67
CA LYS A 213 37.10 3.51 58.04
C LYS A 213 38.53 3.71 58.54
N LEU A 214 39.53 3.41 57.71
CA LEU A 214 40.94 3.63 58.06
C LEU A 214 41.27 5.11 58.25
N LEU A 215 40.70 6.00 57.43
CA LEU A 215 40.81 7.44 57.59
C LEU A 215 40.17 7.93 58.90
N SER A 216 38.99 7.43 59.25
CA SER A 216 38.35 7.73 60.54
C SER A 216 39.21 7.31 61.74
N VAL A 217 39.80 6.11 61.68
CA VAL A 217 40.71 5.63 62.74
C VAL A 217 41.98 6.48 62.78
N ARG A 218 42.50 6.92 61.63
CA ARG A 218 43.67 7.79 61.57
C ARG A 218 43.39 9.17 62.16
N GLU A 219 42.24 9.77 61.85
CA GLU A 219 41.79 11.02 62.47
C GLU A 219 41.59 10.89 63.99
N GLU A 220 41.13 9.73 64.47
CA GLU A 220 41.04 9.44 65.91
C GLU A 220 42.43 9.31 66.56
N THR A 221 43.39 8.65 65.90
CA THR A 221 44.77 8.57 66.39
C THR A 221 45.52 9.90 66.35
N GLU A 222 45.28 10.74 65.34
CA GLU A 222 45.86 12.09 65.26
C GLU A 222 45.28 13.01 66.35
N LYS A 223 43.99 12.86 66.70
CA LYS A 223 43.40 13.55 67.86
C LYS A 223 44.00 13.08 69.18
N LEU A 224 44.30 11.78 69.33
CA LEU A 224 44.95 11.24 70.53
C LEU A 224 46.42 11.72 70.66
N LEU A 225 47.18 11.76 69.57
CA LEU A 225 48.53 12.33 69.54
C LEU A 225 48.55 13.85 69.79
N ALA A 226 47.51 14.57 69.36
CA ALA A 226 47.32 15.98 69.70
C ALA A 226 47.02 16.19 71.20
N VAL A 227 46.38 15.23 71.87
CA VAL A 227 46.17 15.26 73.32
C VAL A 227 47.46 14.92 74.07
N GLU A 228 48.24 13.94 73.60
CA GLU A 228 49.54 13.60 74.21
C GLU A 228 50.59 14.72 74.06
N SER A 229 50.61 15.45 72.93
CA SER A 229 51.48 16.63 72.77
C SER A 229 51.07 17.83 73.62
N VAL A 230 49.80 17.92 74.04
CA VAL A 230 49.36 18.88 75.07
C VAL A 230 49.83 18.42 76.46
N ASP A 231 49.77 17.13 76.78
CA ASP A 231 50.28 16.59 78.05
C ASP A 231 51.81 16.68 78.20
N GLU A 232 52.59 16.53 77.13
CA GLU A 232 54.04 16.78 77.16
C GLU A 232 54.38 18.26 77.39
N SER A 233 53.55 19.20 76.91
CA SER A 233 53.72 20.63 77.19
C SER A 233 53.37 21.01 78.64
N VAL A 234 52.52 20.23 79.31
CA VAL A 234 52.21 20.38 80.75
C VAL A 234 53.34 19.82 81.62
N ASN A 235 53.94 18.68 81.24
CA ASN A 235 55.04 18.07 82.00
C ASN A 235 56.37 18.83 81.93
N ASN A 236 56.59 19.70 80.93
CA ASN A 236 57.83 20.48 80.81
C ASN A 236 57.81 21.83 81.55
N THR A 237 56.76 22.11 82.35
CA THR A 237 56.66 23.34 83.17
C THR A 237 56.88 23.11 84.67
N GLY A 238 57.24 21.89 85.08
CA GLY A 238 57.38 21.54 86.48
C GLY A 238 58.74 20.96 86.84
N PHE A 239 59.84 21.72 86.73
CA PHE A 239 61.03 21.60 87.60
C PHE A 239 61.95 22.82 87.40
N PHE A 240 61.64 23.91 88.09
CA PHE A 240 62.62 24.94 88.47
C PHE A 240 63.11 24.61 89.88
N TYR A 241 64.41 24.33 90.03
CA TYR A 241 65.31 24.85 91.08
C TYR A 241 66.74 24.39 90.79
#